data_AF-A0A2P5BWI4-F1
#
_entry.id   AF-A0A2P5BWI4-F1
#
_cell.length_a   1.000
_cell.length_b   1.000
_cell.length_c   1.000
_cell.angle_alpha   90.00
_cell.angle_beta   90.00
_cell.angle_gamma   90.00
#
_symmetry.space_group_name_H-M   'P 1'
#
loop_
_entity.id
_entity.type
_entity.pdbx_description
1 polymer ?
#
loop_
_entity_poly.entity_id
_entity_poly.type
_entity_poly.pdbx_seq_one_letter_code
_entity_poly.pdbx_strand_id
1 'polypeptide(L)'
;MVFTIFQKEIGGLLTPPTGKQQADEWQGLEIVRELQIKFEDVERPACDVAISGLGWITLEPKSKMFSNSESSSEITAGELHLAVHVPRPVEIFVRPPLPVGKSGADWYQYRELTEREEEARPKWNF
;
A
#
# COMPACT_ATOMS: atom_id res chain seq x y z
N MET A 1 12.31 -12.83 12.15
CA MET A 1 11.50 -14.06 11.98
C MET A 1 10.81 -14.16 10.61
N VAL A 2 10.68 -13.06 9.83
CA VAL A 2 9.99 -13.08 8.51
C VAL A 2 10.81 -13.77 7.41
N PHE A 3 12.14 -13.61 7.40
CA PHE A 3 13.00 -14.18 6.36
C PHE A 3 13.09 -15.72 6.36
N THR A 4 12.91 -16.37 7.51
CA THR A 4 13.09 -17.83 7.64
C THR A 4 11.99 -18.63 6.97
N ILE A 5 10.75 -18.12 6.95
CA ILE A 5 9.63 -18.77 6.23
C ILE A 5 9.79 -18.51 4.74
N PHE A 6 10.10 -17.26 4.38
CA PHE A 6 10.23 -16.86 2.98
C PHE A 6 11.25 -17.71 2.21
N GLN A 7 12.46 -17.87 2.77
CA GLN A 7 13.51 -18.69 2.15
C GLN A 7 13.17 -20.18 2.10
N LYS A 8 12.41 -20.68 3.08
CA LYS A 8 12.03 -22.09 3.14
C LYS A 8 10.93 -22.44 2.15
N GLU A 9 10.00 -21.52 1.92
CA GLU A 9 8.75 -21.79 1.21
C GLU A 9 8.72 -21.24 -0.24
N ILE A 10 9.77 -20.53 -0.69
CA ILE A 10 9.90 -20.02 -2.06
C ILE A 10 9.93 -21.16 -3.09
N GLY A 11 9.19 -21.02 -4.19
CA GLY A 11 9.05 -22.08 -5.19
C GLY A 11 8.16 -23.24 -4.78
N GLY A 12 7.65 -23.24 -3.53
CA GLY A 12 6.71 -24.20 -2.96
C GLY A 12 5.36 -23.54 -2.66
N LEU A 13 5.15 -23.11 -1.41
CA LEU A 13 3.93 -22.38 -1.03
C LEU A 13 3.93 -20.94 -1.58
N LEU A 14 5.09 -20.28 -1.56
CA LEU A 14 5.25 -18.93 -2.07
C LEU A 14 5.64 -19.01 -3.54
N THR A 15 4.61 -18.95 -4.39
CA THR A 15 4.73 -18.89 -5.84
C THR A 15 3.90 -17.70 -6.36
N PRO A 16 4.35 -17.04 -7.43
CA PRO A 16 5.60 -17.23 -8.19
C PRO A 16 6.87 -16.79 -7.40
N PRO A 17 8.10 -17.17 -7.83
CA PRO A 17 8.45 -18.02 -8.99
C PRO A 17 8.09 -19.49 -8.75
N THR A 18 7.84 -20.25 -9.82
CA THR A 18 7.40 -21.66 -9.73
C THR A 18 8.51 -22.61 -10.16
N GLY A 19 8.76 -23.64 -9.35
CA GLY A 19 9.75 -24.66 -9.63
C GLY A 19 11.12 -24.37 -8.99
N LYS A 20 11.77 -25.43 -8.51
CA LYS A 20 13.01 -25.34 -7.71
C LYS A 20 14.14 -24.59 -8.42
N GLN A 21 14.36 -24.85 -9.71
CA GLN A 21 15.43 -24.19 -10.45
C GLN A 21 15.25 -22.67 -10.53
N GLN A 22 14.03 -22.19 -10.82
CA GLN A 22 13.76 -20.75 -10.85
C GLN A 22 13.85 -20.12 -9.45
N ALA A 23 13.44 -20.87 -8.42
CA ALA A 23 13.54 -20.40 -7.04
C ALA A 23 15.00 -20.32 -6.56
N ASP A 24 15.85 -21.27 -6.93
CA ASP A 24 17.28 -21.30 -6.58
C ASP A 24 18.08 -20.18 -7.27
N GLU A 25 17.72 -19.83 -8.51
CA GLU A 25 18.34 -18.73 -9.27
C GLU A 25 17.79 -17.35 -8.90
N TRP A 26 16.68 -17.29 -8.17
CA TRP A 26 16.01 -16.04 -7.83
C TRP A 26 16.80 -15.24 -6.78
N GLN A 27 17.10 -13.99 -7.11
CA GLN A 27 17.95 -13.10 -6.29
C GLN A 27 17.27 -12.61 -5.00
N GLY A 28 16.00 -12.94 -4.80
CA GLY A 28 15.25 -12.61 -3.59
C GLY A 28 14.76 -11.15 -3.54
N LEU A 29 14.40 -10.71 -2.34
CA LEU A 29 13.89 -9.37 -2.07
C LEU A 29 15.03 -8.47 -1.58
N GLU A 30 15.77 -7.91 -2.52
CA GLU A 30 16.98 -7.11 -2.24
C GLU A 30 16.69 -5.70 -1.74
N ILE A 31 15.56 -5.12 -2.14
CA ILE A 31 15.23 -3.72 -1.83
C ILE A 31 14.31 -3.72 -0.61
N VAL A 32 14.67 -2.93 0.40
CA VAL A 32 13.85 -2.66 1.57
C VAL A 32 13.50 -1.19 1.61
N ARG A 33 12.20 -0.87 1.67
CA ARG A 33 11.69 0.48 1.89
C ARG A 33 11.02 0.54 3.26
N GLU A 34 11.63 1.29 4.17
CA GLU A 34 11.01 1.63 5.45
C GLU A 34 10.09 2.84 5.28
N LEU A 35 8.85 2.69 5.75
CA LEU A 35 7.79 3.68 5.65
C LEU A 35 7.27 4.00 7.05
N GLN A 36 7.14 5.29 7.35
CA GLN A 36 6.52 5.82 8.56
C GLN A 36 5.26 6.55 8.13
N ILE A 37 4.10 5.99 8.48
CA ILE A 37 2.81 6.47 8.03
C ILE A 37 2.02 6.95 9.24
N LYS A 38 1.62 8.22 9.21
CA LYS A 38 0.79 8.84 10.25
C LYS A 38 -0.66 8.87 9.78
N PHE A 39 -1.56 8.47 10.66
CA PHE A 39 -3.00 8.56 10.42
C PHE A 39 -3.53 9.90 10.93
N GLU A 40 -3.67 10.87 10.04
CA GLU A 40 -4.15 12.21 10.39
C GLU A 40 -5.67 12.30 10.48
N ASP A 41 -6.38 11.45 9.73
CA ASP A 41 -7.83 11.44 9.61
C ASP A 41 -8.33 10.00 9.76
N VAL A 42 -9.28 9.81 10.67
CA VAL A 42 -9.82 8.51 11.07
C VAL A 42 -10.93 8.01 10.15
N GLU A 43 -11.46 8.88 9.28
CA GLU A 43 -12.56 8.60 8.37
C GLU A 43 -12.09 8.27 6.94
N ARG A 44 -10.83 8.60 6.61
CA ARG A 44 -10.23 8.31 5.29
C ARG A 44 -8.97 7.47 5.38
N PRO A 45 -8.61 6.73 4.32
CA PRO A 45 -7.31 6.08 4.23
C PRO A 45 -6.16 7.10 4.29
N ALA A 46 -5.03 6.71 4.90
CA ALA A 46 -3.85 7.57 4.96
C ALA A 46 -3.13 7.63 3.59
N CYS A 47 -2.91 6.48 2.97
CA CYS A 47 -2.21 6.38 1.68
C CYS A 47 -2.34 5.00 1.05
N ASP A 48 -1.96 4.91 -0.23
CA ASP A 48 -1.64 3.65 -0.89
C ASP A 48 -0.12 3.45 -0.91
N VAL A 49 0.33 2.25 -0.52
CA VAL A 49 1.68 1.76 -0.78
C VAL A 49 1.65 0.99 -2.09
N ALA A 50 2.12 1.61 -3.17
CA ALA A 50 2.12 1.01 -4.50
C ALA A 50 3.39 0.20 -4.74
N ILE A 51 3.24 -1.00 -5.30
CA ILE A 51 4.32 -1.89 -5.74
C ILE A 51 4.15 -2.11 -7.25
N SER A 52 5.10 -1.59 -8.02
CA SER A 52 5.03 -1.62 -9.48
C SER A 52 4.89 -3.04 -10.02
N GLY A 53 3.88 -3.26 -10.86
CA GLY A 53 3.57 -4.56 -11.47
C GLY A 53 2.74 -5.51 -10.63
N LEU A 54 2.46 -5.21 -9.35
CA LEU A 54 1.64 -6.05 -8.46
C LEU A 54 0.34 -5.38 -8.02
N GLY A 55 0.35 -4.07 -7.81
CA GLY A 55 -0.80 -3.31 -7.34
C GLY A 55 -0.43 -2.43 -6.15
N TRP A 56 -1.34 -2.27 -5.20
CA TRP A 56 -1.11 -1.45 -4.02
C TRP A 56 -1.83 -2.00 -2.80
N ILE A 57 -1.37 -1.55 -1.63
CA ILE A 57 -1.97 -1.82 -0.34
C ILE A 57 -2.43 -0.48 0.22
N THR A 58 -3.73 -0.34 0.45
CA THR A 58 -4.32 0.84 1.08
C THR A 58 -4.18 0.73 2.60
N LEU A 59 -3.67 1.78 3.24
CA LEU A 59 -3.52 1.86 4.69
C LEU A 59 -4.66 2.66 5.28
N GLU A 60 -5.53 1.98 6.02
CA GLU A 60 -6.72 2.55 6.66
C GLU A 60 -6.61 2.51 8.18
N PRO A 61 -7.13 3.53 8.89
CA PRO A 61 -7.18 3.54 10.35
C PRO A 61 -8.12 2.43 10.87
N LYS A 62 -7.75 1.82 12.01
CA LYS A 62 -8.48 0.69 12.62
C LYS A 62 -9.90 1.05 13.07
N SER A 63 -10.24 2.33 13.18
CA SER A 63 -11.57 2.85 13.59
C SER A 63 -12.72 2.23 12.79
N LYS A 64 -12.54 1.98 11.48
CA LYS A 64 -13.59 1.38 10.62
C LYS A 64 -13.88 -0.10 10.90
N MET A 65 -12.99 -0.82 11.59
CA MET A 65 -13.16 -2.26 11.82
C MET A 65 -14.04 -2.61 13.03
N PHE A 66 -14.29 -1.65 13.94
CA PHE A 66 -14.91 -1.89 15.25
C PHE A 66 -16.16 -1.05 15.54
N SER A 67 -16.90 -0.57 14.54
CA SER A 67 -18.14 0.19 14.77
C SER A 67 -19.25 -0.56 15.52
N ASN A 68 -19.04 -1.84 15.88
CA ASN A 68 -19.97 -2.65 16.68
C ASN A 68 -19.49 -3.00 18.11
N SER A 69 -18.35 -2.50 18.59
CA SER A 69 -17.97 -2.69 19.99
C SER A 69 -17.58 -1.38 20.65
N GLU A 70 -18.48 -0.88 21.51
CA GLU A 70 -18.23 0.19 22.48
C GLU A 70 -16.98 -0.13 23.31
N SER A 71 -15.83 0.34 22.86
CA SER A 71 -14.70 0.59 23.72
C SER A 71 -14.17 1.97 23.35
N SER A 72 -14.44 2.92 24.24
CA SER A 72 -14.04 4.32 24.17
C SER A 72 -12.52 4.46 24.34
N SER A 73 -11.76 3.84 23.44
CA SER A 73 -10.33 4.13 23.31
C SER A 73 -10.26 5.40 22.47
N GLU A 74 -9.80 6.51 23.06
CA GLU A 74 -9.51 7.74 22.33
C GLU A 74 -8.79 7.38 21.02
N ILE A 75 -9.39 7.75 19.89
CA ILE A 75 -8.85 7.41 18.56
C ILE A 75 -7.64 8.33 18.33
N THR A 76 -6.53 8.02 18.99
CA THR A 76 -5.27 8.71 18.78
C THR A 76 -4.81 8.45 17.36
N ALA A 77 -4.51 9.51 16.62
CA ALA A 77 -3.77 9.49 15.36
C ALA A 77 -2.56 8.56 15.51
N GLY A 78 -2.71 7.33 15.02
CA GLY A 78 -1.70 6.29 15.15
C GLY A 78 -0.55 6.52 14.18
N GLU A 79 0.57 5.88 14.45
CA GLU A 79 1.68 5.78 13.50
C GLU A 79 1.93 4.31 13.18
N LEU A 80 2.07 4.00 11.89
CA LEU A 80 2.43 2.66 11.40
C LEU A 80 3.82 2.70 10.78
N HIS A 81 4.67 1.81 11.28
CA HIS A 81 5.98 1.54 10.71
C HIS A 81 5.90 0.25 9.88
N LEU A 82 6.19 0.36 8.58
CA LEU A 82 6.18 -0.77 7.65
C LEU A 82 7.52 -0.89 6.94
N ALA A 83 8.06 -2.11 6.83
CA ALA A 83 9.16 -2.42 5.93
C ALA A 83 8.62 -3.23 4.74
N VAL A 84 8.78 -2.68 3.53
CA VAL A 84 8.35 -3.33 2.29
C VAL A 84 9.56 -3.87 1.56
N HIS A 85 9.53 -5.17 1.27
CA HIS A 85 10.62 -5.90 0.63
C HIS A 85 10.23 -6.25 -0.82
N VAL A 86 11.04 -5.87 -1.81
CA VAL A 86 10.80 -6.14 -3.23
C VAL A 86 12.09 -6.58 -3.95
N PRO A 87 12.00 -7.34 -5.07
CA PRO A 87 13.17 -7.67 -5.88
C PRO A 87 13.64 -6.44 -6.67
N ARG A 88 14.92 -6.38 -7.07
CA ARG A 88 15.40 -5.37 -8.02
C ARG A 88 14.90 -5.71 -9.44
N PRO A 89 14.44 -4.75 -10.27
CA PRO A 89 14.39 -3.30 -10.07
C PRO A 89 12.99 -2.77 -9.66
N VAL A 90 12.18 -3.57 -8.95
CA VAL A 90 10.80 -3.19 -8.63
C VAL A 90 10.77 -1.96 -7.73
N GLU A 91 9.92 -1.00 -8.11
CA GLU A 91 9.76 0.26 -7.40
C GLU A 91 8.63 0.19 -6.37
N ILE A 92 8.85 0.87 -5.23
CA ILE A 92 7.86 1.09 -4.19
C ILE A 92 7.70 2.60 -4.00
N PHE A 93 6.46 3.08 -3.99
CA PHE A 93 6.18 4.48 -3.69
C PHE A 93 4.85 4.65 -2.95
N VAL A 94 4.76 5.74 -2.19
CA VAL A 94 3.55 6.14 -1.48
C VAL A 94 2.81 7.15 -2.34
N ARG A 95 1.49 6.98 -2.45
CA ARG A 95 0.62 7.91 -3.18
C ARG A 95 -0.69 8.17 -2.42
N PRO A 96 -1.44 9.23 -2.76
CA PRO A 96 -2.78 9.41 -2.25
C PRO A 96 -3.67 8.19 -2.54
N PRO A 97 -4.56 7.81 -1.60
CA PRO A 97 -5.40 6.64 -1.77
C PRO A 97 -6.34 6.82 -2.95
N LEU A 98 -6.46 5.78 -3.78
CA LEU A 98 -7.47 5.79 -4.84
C LEU A 98 -8.85 5.40 -4.26
N PRO A 99 -9.93 6.15 -4.58
CA PRO A 99 -11.27 5.87 -4.10
C PRO A 99 -11.93 4.73 -4.88
N VAL A 100 -11.32 3.54 -4.83
CA VAL A 100 -11.81 2.33 -5.51
C VAL A 100 -12.54 1.40 -4.55
N GLY A 101 -13.48 0.61 -5.06
CA GLY A 101 -14.20 -0.38 -4.26
C GLY A 101 -15.38 0.19 -3.46
N LYS A 102 -15.95 -0.62 -2.57
CA LYS A 102 -17.24 -0.32 -1.91
C LYS A 102 -17.18 0.86 -0.94
N SER A 103 -16.07 1.00 -0.22
CA SER A 103 -15.90 2.04 0.82
C SER A 103 -15.29 3.34 0.30
N GLY A 104 -14.90 3.39 -0.99
CA GLY A 104 -14.37 4.62 -1.61
C GLY A 104 -15.39 5.77 -1.57
N ALA A 105 -16.67 5.44 -1.77
CA ALA A 105 -17.75 6.43 -1.76
C ALA A 105 -17.97 7.10 -0.39
N ASP A 106 -17.56 6.47 0.71
CA ASP A 106 -17.82 6.96 2.07
C ASP A 106 -16.95 8.17 2.44
N TRP A 107 -15.77 8.27 1.82
CA TRP A 107 -14.79 9.32 2.14
C TRP A 107 -14.38 10.15 0.93
N TYR A 108 -14.56 9.64 -0.30
CA TYR A 108 -14.21 10.38 -1.50
C TYR A 108 -15.22 11.50 -1.76
N GLN A 109 -14.70 12.73 -1.77
CA GLN A 109 -15.46 13.90 -2.18
C GLN A 109 -14.97 14.34 -3.55
N TYR A 110 -15.82 14.20 -4.56
CA TYR A 110 -15.53 14.75 -5.88
C TYR A 110 -15.38 16.27 -5.76
N ARG A 111 -14.23 16.79 -6.17
CA ARG A 111 -13.95 18.22 -6.25
C ARG A 111 -13.59 18.57 -7.69
N GLU A 112 -14.27 19.58 -8.23
CA GLU A 112 -13.87 20.17 -9.50
C GLU A 112 -12.48 20.80 -9.36
N LEU A 113 -11.66 20.63 -10.40
CA LEU A 113 -10.35 21.27 -10.45
C LEU A 113 -10.54 22.75 -10.75
N THR A 114 -9.69 23.57 -10.13
CA THR A 114 -9.58 24.98 -10.52
C THR A 114 -8.93 25.09 -11.90
N GLU A 115 -9.16 26.20 -12.60
CA GLU A 115 -8.56 26.46 -13.93
C GLU A 115 -7.03 26.28 -13.92
N ARG A 116 -6.36 26.72 -12.84
CA ARG A 116 -4.91 26.54 -12.65
C ARG A 116 -4.48 25.09 -12.51
N GLU A 117 -5.27 24.27 -11.80
CA GLU A 117 -4.98 22.84 -11.62
C GLU A 117 -5.20 22.06 -12.93
N GLU A 118 -6.22 22.46 -13.71
CA GLU A 118 -6.48 21.88 -15.03
C GLU A 118 -5.35 22.20 -16.01
N GLU A 119 -4.84 23.45 -16.01
CA GLU A 119 -3.71 23.86 -16.85
C GLU A 119 -2.40 23.13 -16.51
N ALA A 120 -2.22 22.76 -15.23
CA ALA A 120 -1.03 22.06 -14.74
C ALA A 120 -1.05 20.55 -15.07
N ARG A 121 -2.17 20.02 -15.56
CA ARG A 121 -2.23 18.62 -15.98
C ARG A 121 -1.25 18.36 -17.13
N PRO A 122 -0.65 17.16 -17.20
CA PRO A 122 0.18 16.76 -18.33
C PRO A 122 -0.60 16.94 -19.65
N LYS A 123 -0.15 17.89 -20.47
CA LYS A 123 -0.76 18.14 -21.78
C LYS A 123 -0.33 17.01 -22.71
N TRP A 124 -1.31 16.29 -23.24
CA TRP A 124 -1.07 15.31 -24.27
C TRP A 124 -0.68 16.05 -25.55
N ASN A 125 0.62 16.01 -25.88
CA ASN A 125 1.11 16.44 -27.19
C ASN A 125 1.03 15.22 -28.11
N PHE A 126 -0.13 15.02 -28.75
CA PHE A 126 -0.28 14.07 -29.85
C PHE A 126 0.12 14.71 -31.18
#